data_AF-A0A9P6VTG7-F1
#
_entry.id   AF-A0A9P6VTG7-F1
#
_cell.length_a   1.000
_cell.length_b   1.000
_cell.length_c   1.000
_cell.angle_alpha   90.00
_cell.angle_beta   90.00
_cell.angle_gamma   90.00
#
_symmetry.space_group_name_H-M   'P 1'
#
loop_
_entity.id
_entity.type
_entity.pdbx_description
1 polymer ?
#
loop_
_entity_poly.entity_id
_entity_poly.type
_entity_poly.pdbx_seq_one_letter_code
_entity_poly.pdbx_strand_id
1 'polypeptide(L)'
;MSKVNRDFFYKLASELSEERVQAAVSIIKELSSLPLPEGNEEWKYVLNRLIKGLSSDRNGARLGFSLCLTEVVNLAIELSSDKDSTKIPDCLPNIEEFLSLLSSTLSLEPEKSNKKRKGKEERGLLFGKLFGLQCLLNEPLFNNIFFQKEGKNVSNFSITFMKELLELSQYKNWIREPCLYTLFQTISKLIPLANDKFIASIIDLLDEYKLTLTNEGLAIYLTILHNDKKFDLSNITLQNNGWKNNDPLSRGNLPLLTDVLRQSTVSKNENSTVSQANWTPRLHFVWKVLLPIICHTPSDNTEHVNKKRKKEKEIIKFGEFWQMAVDESFFNEKSS
;
A
#
# COMPACT_ATOMS: atom_id res chain seq x y z
N MET A 1 18.02 29.03 -21.65
CA MET A 1 17.68 27.67 -21.18
C MET A 1 16.34 27.28 -21.75
N SER A 2 16.27 26.13 -22.41
CA SER A 2 14.99 25.51 -22.78
C SER A 2 14.22 25.17 -21.50
N LYS A 3 12.91 25.35 -21.51
CA LYS A 3 12.02 25.04 -20.38
C LYS A 3 10.87 24.18 -20.90
N VAL A 4 10.34 23.30 -20.04
CA VAL A 4 9.17 22.51 -20.38
C VAL A 4 7.97 23.43 -20.58
N ASN A 5 7.24 23.26 -21.67
CA ASN A 5 6.05 24.04 -21.97
C ASN A 5 5.02 23.90 -20.84
N ARG A 6 4.64 25.03 -20.24
CA ARG A 6 3.76 25.08 -19.08
C ARG A 6 2.32 24.65 -19.40
N ASP A 7 1.91 24.72 -20.67
CA ASP A 7 0.58 24.32 -21.12
C ASP A 7 0.31 22.84 -20.92
N PHE A 8 1.34 22.00 -20.98
CA PHE A 8 1.19 20.56 -20.78
C PHE A 8 0.69 20.22 -19.36
N PHE A 9 1.06 21.00 -18.34
CA PHE A 9 0.55 20.77 -16.98
C PHE A 9 -0.96 21.01 -16.85
N TYR A 10 -1.55 21.88 -17.68
CA TYR A 10 -3.01 22.02 -17.71
C TYR A 10 -3.66 20.82 -18.39
N LYS A 11 -3.05 20.31 -19.46
CA LYS A 11 -3.53 19.12 -20.19
C LYS A 11 -3.41 17.82 -19.38
N LEU A 12 -2.48 17.72 -18.41
CA LEU A 12 -2.46 16.62 -17.44
C LEU A 12 -3.74 16.54 -16.59
N ALA A 13 -4.48 17.64 -16.45
CA ALA A 13 -5.77 17.69 -15.77
C ALA A 13 -6.97 17.62 -16.73
N SER A 14 -6.77 17.23 -18.00
CA SER A 14 -7.86 17.02 -18.93
C SER A 14 -8.71 15.82 -18.53
N GLU A 15 -10.01 15.87 -18.83
CA GLU A 15 -10.92 14.72 -18.71
C GLU A 15 -10.60 13.65 -19.76
N LEU A 16 -10.05 14.05 -20.91
CA LEU A 16 -9.69 13.14 -22.00
C LEU A 16 -8.38 12.42 -21.70
N SER A 17 -8.43 11.08 -21.66
CA SER A 17 -7.26 10.27 -21.34
C SER A 17 -6.11 10.47 -22.33
N GLU A 18 -6.44 10.63 -23.61
CA GLU A 18 -5.45 10.82 -24.66
C GLU A 18 -4.67 12.13 -24.50
N GLU A 19 -5.34 13.23 -24.14
CA GLU A 19 -4.67 14.51 -23.87
C GLU A 19 -3.72 14.42 -22.68
N ARG A 20 -4.11 13.69 -21.62
CA ARG A 20 -3.24 13.46 -20.45
C ARG A 20 -1.98 12.70 -20.85
N VAL A 21 -2.11 11.64 -21.64
CA VAL A 21 -0.99 10.82 -22.11
C VAL A 21 -0.07 11.64 -23.01
N GLN A 22 -0.60 12.35 -23.99
CA GLN A 22 0.19 13.19 -24.90
C GLN A 22 0.95 14.30 -24.15
N ALA A 23 0.33 14.91 -23.14
CA ALA A 23 0.97 15.91 -22.30
C ALA A 23 2.10 15.32 -21.46
N ALA A 24 1.90 14.13 -20.87
CA ALA A 24 2.95 13.43 -20.12
C ALA A 24 4.15 13.12 -21.02
N VAL A 25 3.92 12.52 -22.20
CA VAL A 25 4.97 12.23 -23.19
C VAL A 25 5.74 13.49 -23.58
N SER A 26 5.04 14.60 -23.80
CA SER A 26 5.67 15.87 -24.19
C SER A 26 6.54 16.44 -23.06
N ILE A 27 6.07 16.40 -21.81
CA ILE A 27 6.85 16.82 -20.63
C ILE A 27 8.11 15.96 -20.50
N ILE A 28 7.98 14.64 -20.58
CA ILE A 28 9.12 13.71 -20.44
C ILE A 28 10.15 13.95 -21.55
N LYS A 29 9.69 14.12 -22.79
CA LYS A 29 10.57 14.39 -23.94
C LYS A 29 11.32 15.70 -23.80
N GLU A 30 10.65 16.77 -23.41
CA GLU A 30 11.30 18.08 -23.22
C GLU A 30 12.26 18.02 -22.03
N LEU A 31 11.86 17.41 -20.92
CA LEU A 31 12.68 17.30 -19.71
C LEU A 31 13.95 16.47 -19.93
N SER A 32 13.83 15.30 -20.56
CA SER A 32 14.96 14.41 -20.88
C SER A 32 15.95 15.02 -21.88
N SER A 33 15.53 16.00 -22.68
CA SER A 33 16.40 16.70 -23.62
C SER A 33 17.28 17.78 -22.97
N LEU A 34 17.04 18.12 -21.70
CA LEU A 34 17.81 19.15 -21.01
C LEU A 34 19.13 18.57 -20.52
N PRO A 35 20.28 19.18 -20.87
CA PRO A 35 21.55 18.77 -20.32
C PRO A 35 21.60 19.04 -18.82
N LEU A 36 22.22 18.13 -18.08
CA LEU A 36 22.53 18.29 -16.66
C LEU A 36 24.02 18.63 -16.54
N PRO A 37 24.38 19.56 -15.62
CA PRO A 37 23.57 20.10 -14.53
C PRO A 37 22.73 21.34 -14.87
N GLU A 38 22.82 21.91 -16.08
CA GLU A 38 22.13 23.16 -16.46
C GLU A 38 20.60 23.08 -16.32
N GLY A 39 20.03 21.90 -16.51
CA GLY A 39 18.60 21.61 -16.39
C GLY A 39 18.08 21.42 -14.95
N ASN A 40 18.93 21.46 -13.91
CA ASN A 40 18.54 21.10 -12.54
C ASN A 40 17.36 21.92 -11.99
N GLU A 41 17.34 23.24 -12.24
CA GLU A 41 16.22 24.10 -11.80
C GLU A 41 14.90 23.73 -12.49
N GLU A 42 14.97 23.28 -13.75
CA GLU A 42 13.80 22.85 -14.50
C GLU A 42 13.29 21.50 -14.02
N TRP A 43 14.18 20.53 -13.74
CA TRP A 43 13.85 19.26 -13.07
C TRP A 43 13.14 19.48 -11.74
N LYS A 44 13.72 20.34 -10.89
CA LYS A 44 13.14 20.72 -9.61
C LYS A 44 11.76 21.34 -9.77
N TYR A 45 11.58 22.24 -10.73
CA TYR A 45 10.28 22.83 -11.05
C TYR A 45 9.26 21.75 -11.46
N VAL A 46 9.61 20.89 -12.41
CA VAL A 46 8.71 19.86 -12.95
C VAL A 46 8.26 18.90 -11.85
N LEU A 47 9.20 18.33 -11.08
CA LEU A 47 8.86 17.43 -9.97
C LEU A 47 7.95 18.09 -8.93
N ASN A 48 8.28 19.31 -8.49
CA ASN A 48 7.44 20.07 -7.56
C ASN A 48 6.04 20.33 -8.13
N ARG A 49 5.97 20.69 -9.42
CA ARG A 49 4.69 20.98 -10.08
C ARG A 49 3.84 19.73 -10.20
N LEU A 50 4.45 18.59 -10.53
CA LEU A 50 3.77 17.31 -10.63
C LEU A 50 3.22 16.85 -9.27
N ILE A 51 4.05 16.91 -8.22
CA ILE A 51 3.66 16.54 -6.85
C ILE A 51 2.52 17.45 -6.35
N LYS A 52 2.63 18.78 -6.51
CA LYS A 52 1.54 19.71 -6.17
C LYS A 52 0.25 19.40 -6.92
N GLY A 53 0.36 19.01 -8.19
CA GLY A 53 -0.78 18.61 -9.02
C GLY A 53 -1.60 17.44 -8.45
N LEU A 54 -0.99 16.53 -7.68
CA LEU A 54 -1.68 15.39 -7.04
C LEU A 54 -2.71 15.83 -5.99
N SER A 55 -2.54 17.01 -5.40
CA SER A 55 -3.50 17.58 -4.45
C SER A 55 -4.71 18.25 -5.13
N SER A 56 -4.70 18.38 -6.45
CA SER A 56 -5.78 18.99 -7.20
C SER A 56 -7.11 18.25 -7.00
N ASP A 57 -8.19 19.03 -6.95
CA ASP A 57 -9.56 18.56 -6.89
C ASP A 57 -10.23 18.44 -8.27
N ARG A 58 -9.54 18.85 -9.34
CA ARG A 58 -10.01 18.69 -10.71
C ARG A 58 -10.10 17.22 -11.05
N ASN A 59 -11.20 16.85 -11.72
CA ASN A 59 -11.35 15.52 -12.28
C ASN A 59 -10.21 15.24 -13.28
N GLY A 60 -9.79 13.98 -13.39
CA GLY A 60 -8.65 13.57 -14.22
C GLY A 60 -7.25 14.01 -13.74
N ALA A 61 -7.11 15.08 -12.95
CA ALA A 61 -5.82 15.64 -12.55
C ALA A 61 -4.93 14.62 -11.83
N ARG A 62 -5.42 13.96 -10.78
CA ARG A 62 -4.61 12.98 -10.05
C ARG A 62 -4.11 11.85 -10.95
N LEU A 63 -4.91 11.44 -11.95
CA LEU A 63 -4.52 10.39 -12.90
C LEU A 63 -3.41 10.87 -13.84
N GLY A 64 -3.57 12.05 -14.48
CA GLY A 64 -2.53 12.54 -15.40
C GLY A 64 -1.25 12.96 -14.70
N PHE A 65 -1.36 13.63 -13.55
CA PHE A 65 -0.21 14.02 -12.74
C PHE A 65 0.54 12.79 -12.17
N SER A 66 -0.16 11.77 -11.68
CA SER A 66 0.50 10.54 -11.18
C SER A 66 1.16 9.73 -12.31
N LEU A 67 0.54 9.66 -13.48
CA LEU A 67 1.14 9.03 -14.67
C LEU A 67 2.45 9.73 -15.05
N CYS A 68 2.40 11.06 -15.26
CA CYS A 68 3.60 11.81 -15.62
C CYS A 68 4.67 11.77 -14.52
N LEU A 69 4.27 11.81 -13.24
CA LEU A 69 5.19 11.71 -12.12
C LEU A 69 5.90 10.36 -12.07
N THR A 70 5.19 9.26 -12.31
CA THR A 70 5.77 7.91 -12.39
C THR A 70 6.94 7.89 -13.37
N GLU A 71 6.72 8.38 -14.58
CA GLU A 71 7.74 8.37 -15.64
C GLU A 71 8.91 9.31 -15.35
N VAL A 72 8.63 10.51 -14.81
CA VAL A 72 9.68 11.47 -14.45
C VAL A 72 10.55 10.95 -13.30
N VAL A 73 9.95 10.30 -12.30
CA VAL A 73 10.70 9.65 -11.21
C VAL A 73 11.50 8.47 -11.76
N ASN A 74 10.92 7.63 -12.62
CA ASN A 74 11.65 6.52 -13.24
C ASN A 74 12.87 7.01 -14.03
N LEU A 75 12.69 8.04 -14.86
CA LEU A 75 13.77 8.66 -15.62
C LEU A 75 14.88 9.20 -14.69
N ALA A 76 14.52 9.87 -13.60
CA ALA A 76 15.51 10.36 -12.63
C ALA A 76 16.30 9.21 -11.98
N ILE A 77 15.63 8.13 -11.55
CA ILE A 77 16.27 6.97 -10.93
C ILE A 77 17.18 6.22 -11.90
N GLU A 78 16.79 6.12 -13.17
CA GLU A 78 17.62 5.56 -14.24
C GLU A 78 18.89 6.39 -14.45
N LEU A 79 18.77 7.72 -14.49
CA LEU A 79 19.91 8.63 -14.58
C LEU A 79 20.83 8.53 -13.35
N SER A 80 20.26 8.40 -12.14
CA SER A 80 21.02 8.20 -10.90
C SER A 80 21.79 6.87 -10.85
N SER A 81 21.44 5.92 -11.71
CA SER A 81 22.16 4.65 -11.84
C SER A 81 23.33 4.71 -12.81
N ASP A 82 23.47 5.80 -13.58
CA ASP A 82 24.64 6.07 -14.42
C ASP A 82 25.89 6.33 -13.54
N LYS A 83 27.06 5.91 -14.03
CA LYS A 83 28.34 6.14 -13.35
C LYS A 83 28.78 7.60 -13.43
N ASP A 84 28.21 8.36 -14.36
CA ASP A 84 28.47 9.78 -14.53
C ASP A 84 27.58 10.61 -13.58
N SER A 85 28.13 10.99 -12.43
CA SER A 85 27.42 11.80 -11.42
C SER A 85 26.98 13.17 -11.94
N THR A 86 27.48 13.63 -13.09
CA THR A 86 27.10 14.92 -13.69
C THR A 86 25.73 14.89 -14.37
N LYS A 87 25.15 13.70 -14.58
CA LYS A 87 23.85 13.51 -15.23
C LYS A 87 22.71 13.23 -14.26
N ILE A 88 22.92 13.44 -12.96
CA ILE A 88 21.94 13.17 -11.92
C ILE A 88 21.20 14.47 -11.59
N PRO A 89 19.85 14.50 -11.62
CA PRO A 89 19.11 15.65 -11.14
C PRO A 89 19.31 15.87 -9.64
N ASP A 90 19.82 17.03 -9.23
CA ASP A 90 20.16 17.32 -7.83
C ASP A 90 18.96 17.21 -6.88
N CYS A 91 17.75 17.42 -7.39
CA CYS A 91 16.51 17.35 -6.61
C CYS A 91 16.02 15.91 -6.35
N LEU A 92 16.58 14.90 -7.03
CA LEU A 92 16.18 13.51 -6.89
C LEU A 92 17.34 12.52 -7.15
N PRO A 93 18.43 12.57 -6.36
CA PRO A 93 19.57 11.70 -6.55
C PRO A 93 19.29 10.22 -6.21
N ASN A 94 18.27 9.94 -5.39
CA ASN A 94 17.83 8.59 -5.04
C ASN A 94 16.33 8.59 -4.73
N ILE A 95 15.78 7.40 -4.43
CA ILE A 95 14.35 7.25 -4.18
C ILE A 95 13.95 7.72 -2.78
N GLU A 96 14.84 7.73 -1.79
CA GLU A 96 14.57 8.26 -0.47
C GLU A 96 14.28 9.77 -0.50
N GLU A 97 15.00 10.51 -1.35
CA GLU A 97 14.74 11.94 -1.60
C GLU A 97 13.36 12.18 -2.23
N PHE A 98 12.79 11.20 -2.95
CA PHE A 98 11.41 11.32 -3.45
C PHE A 98 10.42 11.42 -2.29
N LEU A 99 10.57 10.58 -1.26
CA LEU A 99 9.68 10.59 -0.09
C LEU A 99 9.80 11.92 0.66
N SER A 100 11.02 12.44 0.81
CA SER A 100 11.26 13.75 1.43
C SER A 100 10.67 14.91 0.60
N LEU A 101 10.81 14.85 -0.72
CA LEU A 101 10.22 15.84 -1.63
C LEU A 101 8.69 15.77 -1.59
N LEU A 102 8.10 14.57 -1.58
CA LEU A 102 6.66 14.38 -1.47
C LEU A 102 6.12 14.94 -0.15
N SER A 103 6.75 14.60 0.96
CA SER A 103 6.32 15.03 2.30
C SER A 103 6.50 16.53 2.52
N SER A 104 7.59 17.14 2.04
CA SER A 104 7.80 18.59 2.12
C SER A 104 6.84 19.37 1.21
N THR A 105 6.60 18.89 -0.01
CA THR A 105 5.73 19.56 -0.98
C THR A 105 4.25 19.48 -0.59
N LEU A 106 3.82 18.36 0.00
CA LEU A 106 2.44 18.12 0.46
C LEU A 106 2.33 18.14 1.98
N SER A 107 3.11 18.99 2.65
CA SER A 107 3.11 19.09 4.12
C SER A 107 1.73 19.46 4.65
N LEU A 108 1.35 18.85 5.78
CA LEU A 108 0.12 19.16 6.52
C LEU A 108 0.28 20.31 7.50
N GLU A 109 1.51 20.70 7.81
CA GLU A 109 1.82 21.80 8.73
C GLU A 109 1.42 23.13 8.11
N PRO A 110 0.69 24.01 8.82
CA PRO A 110 0.33 25.31 8.27
C PRO A 110 1.60 26.06 7.84
N GLU A 111 1.68 26.46 6.57
CA GLU A 111 2.66 27.47 6.19
C GLU A 111 2.44 28.70 7.07
N LYS A 112 3.51 29.42 7.41
CA LYS A 112 3.66 30.54 8.37
C LYS A 112 2.50 31.54 8.53
N SER A 113 1.47 31.51 7.68
CA SER A 113 0.17 32.10 7.90
C SER A 113 -0.68 31.31 8.91
N ASN A 114 -1.09 31.95 10.01
CA ASN A 114 -2.01 31.46 11.05
C ASN A 114 -3.45 31.11 10.57
N LYS A 115 -3.65 30.71 9.31
CA LYS A 115 -4.96 30.30 8.79
C LYS A 115 -5.16 28.81 9.01
N LYS A 116 -6.20 28.44 9.78
CA LYS A 116 -6.70 27.06 9.82
C LYS A 116 -6.99 26.60 8.39
N ARG A 117 -6.32 25.53 7.96
CA ARG A 117 -6.54 24.94 6.63
C ARG A 117 -7.97 24.46 6.47
N LYS A 118 -8.55 24.64 5.28
CA LYS A 118 -9.91 24.16 4.98
C LYS A 118 -9.88 22.65 4.80
N GLY A 119 -10.88 21.92 5.29
CA GLY A 119 -10.93 20.45 5.18
C GLY A 119 -10.85 19.92 3.74
N LYS A 120 -11.28 20.70 2.74
CA LYS A 120 -11.14 20.36 1.31
C LYS A 120 -9.66 20.33 0.87
N GLU A 121 -8.86 21.27 1.35
CA GLU A 121 -7.43 21.37 1.06
C GLU A 121 -6.66 20.25 1.76
N GLU A 122 -6.94 20.01 3.05
CA GLU A 122 -6.40 18.87 3.80
C GLU A 122 -6.67 17.54 3.08
N ARG A 123 -7.92 17.33 2.62
CA ARG A 123 -8.30 16.14 1.86
C ARG A 123 -7.49 16.03 0.56
N GLY A 124 -7.32 17.13 -0.16
CA GLY A 124 -6.50 17.19 -1.37
C GLY A 124 -5.07 16.76 -1.11
N LEU A 125 -4.44 17.27 -0.06
CA LEU A 125 -3.07 16.94 0.32
C LEU A 125 -2.90 15.48 0.73
N LEU A 126 -3.80 14.94 1.55
CA LEU A 126 -3.75 13.53 1.98
C LEU A 126 -3.91 12.56 0.79
N PHE A 127 -4.85 12.82 -0.12
CA PHE A 127 -4.92 12.04 -1.36
C PHE A 127 -3.72 12.28 -2.25
N GLY A 128 -3.19 13.51 -2.31
CA GLY A 128 -1.98 13.81 -3.07
C GLY A 128 -0.79 12.95 -2.60
N LYS A 129 -0.60 12.82 -1.28
CA LYS A 129 0.42 11.94 -0.69
C LYS A 129 0.18 10.48 -1.07
N LEU A 130 -1.06 9.98 -0.93
CA LEU A 130 -1.40 8.61 -1.31
C LEU A 130 -1.11 8.33 -2.80
N PHE A 131 -1.52 9.22 -3.70
CA PHE A 131 -1.24 9.08 -5.14
C PHE A 131 0.26 9.17 -5.45
N GLY A 132 1.00 9.98 -4.69
CA GLY A 132 2.46 10.06 -4.79
C GLY A 132 3.14 8.77 -4.34
N LEU A 133 2.63 8.08 -3.32
CA LEU A 133 3.12 6.76 -2.92
C LEU A 133 2.70 5.68 -3.94
N GLN A 134 1.47 5.75 -4.45
CA GLN A 134 0.95 4.81 -5.45
C GLN A 134 1.68 4.88 -6.79
N CYS A 135 2.28 6.02 -7.16
CA CYS A 135 3.04 6.12 -8.41
C CYS A 135 4.23 5.15 -8.44
N LEU A 136 4.81 4.86 -7.27
CA LEU A 136 5.95 3.95 -7.09
C LEU A 136 5.60 2.47 -7.32
N LEU A 137 4.30 2.14 -7.41
CA LEU A 137 3.85 0.76 -7.62
C LEU A 137 3.80 0.36 -9.10
N ASN A 138 4.05 1.28 -10.03
CA ASN A 138 4.00 0.99 -11.47
C ASN A 138 5.35 0.46 -11.98
N GLU A 139 5.31 -0.47 -12.93
CA GLU A 139 6.51 -0.94 -13.62
C GLU A 139 6.93 0.08 -14.70
N PRO A 140 8.23 0.19 -15.03
CA PRO A 140 9.39 -0.54 -14.45
C PRO A 140 9.91 0.05 -13.13
N LEU A 141 9.38 1.21 -12.70
CA LEU A 141 9.84 1.94 -11.52
C LEU A 141 9.82 1.06 -10.25
N PHE A 142 8.75 0.29 -10.05
CA PHE A 142 8.60 -0.60 -8.92
C PHE A 142 9.80 -1.56 -8.81
N ASN A 143 10.11 -2.29 -9.88
CA ASN A 143 11.25 -3.19 -9.90
C ASN A 143 12.58 -2.48 -9.60
N ASN A 144 12.76 -1.27 -10.11
CA ASN A 144 14.00 -0.51 -9.96
C ASN A 144 14.27 -0.03 -8.53
N ILE A 145 13.22 0.18 -7.72
CA ILE A 145 13.36 0.78 -6.37
C ILE A 145 13.10 -0.22 -5.23
N PHE A 146 12.24 -1.22 -5.46
CA PHE A 146 11.84 -2.17 -4.44
C PHE A 146 12.67 -3.46 -4.44
N PHE A 147 13.46 -3.72 -5.49
CA PHE A 147 14.40 -4.83 -5.54
C PHE A 147 15.84 -4.32 -5.61
N GLN A 148 16.76 -5.06 -4.98
CA GLN A 148 18.19 -4.78 -5.10
C GLN A 148 18.65 -4.99 -6.54
N LYS A 149 19.73 -4.32 -6.97
CA LYS A 149 20.22 -4.34 -8.37
C LYS A 149 20.47 -5.74 -8.96
N GLU A 150 20.68 -6.75 -8.12
CA GLU A 150 20.82 -8.15 -8.55
C GLU A 150 19.48 -8.91 -8.69
N GLY A 151 18.34 -8.27 -8.37
CA GLY A 151 16.99 -8.85 -8.45
C GLY A 151 16.70 -9.97 -7.46
N LYS A 152 17.61 -10.24 -6.50
CA LYS A 152 17.52 -11.42 -5.61
C LYS A 152 16.84 -11.16 -4.28
N ASN A 153 16.74 -9.91 -3.85
CA ASN A 153 16.21 -9.53 -2.54
C ASN A 153 15.44 -8.21 -2.62
N VAL A 154 14.51 -8.08 -1.68
CA VAL A 154 13.75 -6.85 -1.42
C VAL A 154 14.68 -5.75 -0.88
N SER A 155 14.54 -4.53 -1.39
CA SER A 155 15.27 -3.34 -0.96
C SER A 155 14.82 -2.88 0.43
N ASN A 156 15.73 -2.30 1.21
CA ASN A 156 15.42 -1.69 2.51
C ASN A 156 14.43 -0.52 2.37
N PHE A 157 14.41 0.16 1.22
CA PHE A 157 13.45 1.20 0.88
C PHE A 157 12.00 0.74 1.12
N SER A 158 11.71 -0.55 0.91
CA SER A 158 10.38 -1.13 1.11
C SER A 158 9.85 -0.92 2.53
N ILE A 159 10.70 -1.04 3.56
CA ILE A 159 10.29 -0.82 4.95
C ILE A 159 9.94 0.65 5.17
N THR A 160 10.77 1.57 4.67
CA THR A 160 10.53 3.01 4.75
C THR A 160 9.22 3.40 4.06
N PHE A 161 8.99 2.88 2.85
CA PHE A 161 7.76 3.08 2.10
C PHE A 161 6.52 2.57 2.85
N MET A 162 6.61 1.38 3.45
CA MET A 162 5.51 0.83 4.25
C MET A 162 5.19 1.70 5.46
N LYS A 163 6.21 2.25 6.14
CA LYS A 163 6.02 3.19 7.25
C LYS A 163 5.28 4.46 6.81
N GLU A 164 5.67 5.07 5.67
CA GLU A 164 4.97 6.25 5.13
C GLU A 164 3.47 5.97 4.87
N LEU A 165 3.13 4.81 4.31
CA LEU A 165 1.73 4.40 4.12
C LEU A 165 0.99 4.19 5.45
N LEU A 166 1.66 3.56 6.42
CA LEU A 166 1.10 3.27 7.72
C LEU A 166 0.84 4.56 8.50
N GLU A 167 1.78 5.50 8.50
CA GLU A 167 1.61 6.84 9.06
C GLU A 167 0.46 7.59 8.39
N LEU A 168 0.41 7.59 7.04
CA LEU A 168 -0.68 8.21 6.28
C LEU A 168 -2.05 7.62 6.66
N SER A 169 -2.11 6.31 6.90
CA SER A 169 -3.34 5.61 7.26
C SER A 169 -3.89 5.97 8.66
N GLN A 170 -3.07 6.56 9.53
CA GLN A 170 -3.50 6.99 10.87
C GLN A 170 -4.11 8.40 10.89
N TYR A 171 -4.03 9.18 9.80
CA TYR A 171 -4.49 10.57 9.80
C TYR A 171 -6.01 10.71 9.93
N LYS A 172 -6.78 9.98 9.11
CA LYS A 172 -8.25 10.02 9.09
C LYS A 172 -8.82 8.67 8.69
N ASN A 173 -9.97 8.29 9.24
CA ASN A 173 -10.60 6.99 8.96
C ASN A 173 -10.87 6.77 7.46
N TRP A 174 -11.23 7.82 6.71
CA TRP A 174 -11.58 7.69 5.29
C TRP A 174 -10.38 7.53 4.34
N ILE A 175 -9.14 7.85 4.76
CA ILE A 175 -7.93 7.60 3.95
C ILE A 175 -7.30 6.24 4.30
N ARG A 176 -7.68 5.67 5.47
CA ARG A 176 -7.09 4.44 6.01
C ARG A 176 -7.17 3.27 5.05
N GLU A 177 -8.37 2.87 4.64
CA GLU A 177 -8.55 1.69 3.78
C GLU A 177 -7.78 1.82 2.45
N PRO A 178 -7.83 2.95 1.70
CA PRO A 178 -6.98 3.12 0.51
C PRO A 178 -5.47 2.98 0.77
N CYS A 179 -4.96 3.47 1.90
CA CYS A 179 -3.55 3.33 2.27
C CYS A 179 -3.19 1.87 2.55
N LEU A 180 -4.02 1.18 3.35
CA LEU A 180 -3.78 -0.21 3.74
C LEU A 180 -3.99 -1.19 2.57
N TYR A 181 -4.89 -0.87 1.63
CA TYR A 181 -5.01 -1.61 0.37
C TYR A 181 -3.74 -1.45 -0.49
N THR A 182 -3.18 -0.24 -0.55
CA THR A 182 -1.91 0.03 -1.25
C THR A 182 -0.76 -0.74 -0.59
N LEU A 183 -0.73 -0.80 0.74
CA LEU A 183 0.23 -1.61 1.52
C LEU A 183 0.11 -3.10 1.15
N PHE A 184 -1.11 -3.63 1.15
CA PHE A 184 -1.38 -5.01 0.75
C PHE A 184 -0.89 -5.31 -0.68
N GLN A 185 -1.17 -4.43 -1.65
CA GLN A 185 -0.70 -4.57 -3.03
C GLN A 185 0.83 -4.58 -3.12
N THR A 186 1.48 -3.69 -2.37
CA THR A 186 2.95 -3.61 -2.31
C THR A 186 3.54 -4.90 -1.77
N ILE A 187 3.07 -5.38 -0.62
CA ILE A 187 3.56 -6.63 -0.01
C ILE A 187 3.33 -7.82 -0.92
N SER A 188 2.15 -7.90 -1.56
CA SER A 188 1.83 -8.98 -2.51
C SER A 188 2.82 -9.06 -3.66
N LYS A 189 3.28 -7.92 -4.18
CA LYS A 189 4.31 -7.85 -5.23
C LYS A 189 5.72 -8.22 -4.72
N LEU A 190 6.01 -7.96 -3.45
CA LEU A 190 7.33 -8.20 -2.83
C LEU A 190 7.52 -9.66 -2.38
N ILE A 191 6.45 -10.34 -1.97
CA ILE A 191 6.47 -11.71 -1.42
C ILE A 191 7.28 -12.71 -2.27
N PRO A 192 7.17 -12.75 -3.61
CA PRO A 192 7.93 -13.69 -4.43
C PRO A 192 9.46 -13.61 -4.22
N LEU A 193 10.00 -12.45 -3.82
CA LEU A 193 11.42 -12.24 -3.55
C LEU A 193 11.74 -11.94 -2.07
N ALA A 194 10.73 -12.01 -1.18
CA ALA A 194 10.91 -11.83 0.25
C ALA A 194 11.72 -12.98 0.90
N ASN A 195 12.40 -12.64 1.99
CA ASN A 195 13.06 -13.59 2.90
C ASN A 195 12.43 -13.52 4.29
N ASP A 196 12.74 -14.48 5.16
CA ASP A 196 12.12 -14.59 6.49
C ASP A 196 12.30 -13.33 7.34
N LYS A 197 13.47 -12.67 7.25
CA LYS A 197 13.75 -11.42 7.97
C LYS A 197 12.82 -10.29 7.52
N PHE A 198 12.61 -10.15 6.21
CA PHE A 198 11.71 -9.15 5.65
C PHE A 198 10.26 -9.42 6.05
N ILE A 199 9.83 -10.69 6.02
CA ILE A 199 8.51 -11.10 6.49
C ILE A 199 8.33 -10.79 7.98
N ALA A 200 9.32 -11.09 8.82
CA ALA A 200 9.28 -10.72 10.24
C ALA A 200 9.10 -9.21 10.42
N SER A 201 9.82 -8.39 9.65
CA SER A 201 9.65 -6.93 9.69
C SER A 201 8.25 -6.46 9.26
N ILE A 202 7.60 -7.15 8.32
CA ILE A 202 6.19 -6.85 7.96
C ILE A 202 5.27 -7.16 9.14
N ILE A 203 5.43 -8.32 9.79
CA ILE A 203 4.61 -8.70 10.94
C ILE A 203 4.84 -7.73 12.12
N ASP A 204 6.08 -7.33 12.38
CA ASP A 204 6.41 -6.34 13.40
C ASP A 204 5.72 -5.00 13.12
N LEU A 205 5.72 -4.54 11.86
CA LEU A 205 4.99 -3.31 11.46
C LEU A 205 3.47 -3.45 11.66
N LEU A 206 2.88 -4.61 11.33
CA LEU A 206 1.45 -4.83 11.57
C LEU A 206 1.13 -4.79 13.07
N ASP A 207 1.99 -5.34 13.91
CA ASP A 207 1.82 -5.32 15.36
C ASP A 207 1.98 -3.90 15.92
N GLU A 208 3.05 -3.20 15.54
CA GLU A 208 3.35 -1.81 15.94
C GLU A 208 2.16 -0.87 15.65
N TYR A 209 1.56 -1.01 14.47
CA TYR A 209 0.41 -0.20 14.04
C TYR A 209 -0.96 -0.80 14.40
N LYS A 210 -0.99 -1.88 15.20
CA LYS A 210 -2.21 -2.55 15.69
C LYS A 210 -3.15 -3.00 14.57
N LEU A 211 -2.56 -3.52 13.49
CA LEU A 211 -3.24 -4.02 12.30
C LEU A 211 -3.40 -5.53 12.27
N THR A 212 -2.72 -6.28 13.15
CA THR A 212 -2.73 -7.75 13.18
C THR A 212 -4.15 -8.35 13.12
N LEU A 213 -5.09 -7.74 13.86
CA LEU A 213 -6.50 -8.16 13.94
C LEU A 213 -7.44 -7.20 13.19
N THR A 214 -7.06 -6.77 11.98
CA THR A 214 -7.95 -6.05 11.06
C THR A 214 -8.13 -6.83 9.76
N ASN A 215 -9.11 -6.43 8.94
CA ASN A 215 -9.34 -7.08 7.65
C ASN A 215 -8.14 -6.95 6.70
N GLU A 216 -7.43 -5.82 6.74
CA GLU A 216 -6.23 -5.59 5.93
C GLU A 216 -5.03 -6.37 6.45
N GLY A 217 -4.83 -6.42 7.78
CA GLY A 217 -3.81 -7.28 8.37
C GLY A 217 -4.06 -8.76 8.09
N LEU A 218 -5.32 -9.20 8.18
CA LEU A 218 -5.74 -10.55 7.80
C LEU A 218 -5.37 -10.85 6.35
N ALA A 219 -5.68 -9.95 5.40
CA ALA A 219 -5.31 -10.14 3.99
C ALA A 219 -3.80 -10.30 3.80
N ILE A 220 -2.98 -9.53 4.53
CA ILE A 220 -1.52 -9.62 4.48
C ILE A 220 -1.05 -10.97 5.06
N TYR A 221 -1.52 -11.38 6.24
CA TYR A 221 -1.19 -12.68 6.85
C TYR A 221 -1.50 -13.83 5.90
N LEU A 222 -2.69 -13.83 5.31
CA LEU A 222 -3.12 -14.88 4.38
C LEU A 222 -2.20 -14.95 3.16
N THR A 223 -1.78 -13.80 2.62
CA THR A 223 -0.87 -13.75 1.47
C THR A 223 0.52 -14.24 1.83
N ILE A 224 1.01 -13.96 3.05
CA ILE A 224 2.31 -14.44 3.55
C ILE A 224 2.28 -15.95 3.83
N LEU A 225 1.18 -16.49 4.35
CA LEU A 225 1.10 -17.91 4.70
C LEU A 225 0.77 -18.82 3.50
N HIS A 226 -0.01 -18.31 2.54
CA HIS A 226 -0.52 -19.09 1.40
C HIS A 226 0.12 -18.72 0.06
N ASN A 227 1.40 -18.33 0.06
CA ASN A 227 2.20 -18.25 -1.16
C ASN A 227 3.15 -19.45 -1.31
N ASP A 228 3.81 -19.52 -2.47
CA ASP A 228 4.67 -20.64 -2.87
C ASP A 228 5.86 -20.89 -1.92
N LYS A 229 6.38 -19.86 -1.24
CA LYS A 229 7.54 -19.97 -0.34
C LYS A 229 7.21 -20.53 1.04
N LYS A 230 5.93 -20.53 1.46
CA LYS A 230 5.45 -21.09 2.73
C LYS A 230 6.24 -20.61 3.95
N PHE A 231 6.22 -19.31 4.21
CA PHE A 231 6.87 -18.72 5.38
C PHE A 231 6.31 -19.27 6.70
N ASP A 232 7.18 -19.52 7.67
CA ASP A 232 6.79 -19.93 9.02
C ASP A 232 6.83 -18.72 9.97
N LEU A 233 5.67 -18.38 10.52
CA LEU A 233 5.50 -17.24 11.42
C LEU A 233 5.50 -17.64 12.90
N SER A 234 5.62 -18.93 13.24
CA SER A 234 5.41 -19.41 14.62
C SER A 234 6.38 -18.84 15.65
N ASN A 235 7.57 -18.41 15.20
CA ASN A 235 8.63 -17.90 16.07
C ASN A 235 8.60 -16.38 16.27
N ILE A 236 7.66 -15.68 15.63
CA ILE A 236 7.51 -14.23 15.76
C ILE A 236 6.69 -13.93 17.03
N THR A 237 7.25 -13.10 17.91
CA THR A 237 6.59 -12.70 19.16
C THR A 237 5.95 -11.33 18.99
N LEU A 238 4.63 -11.26 19.12
CA LEU A 238 3.87 -10.01 19.07
C LEU A 238 3.82 -9.34 20.45
N GLN A 239 3.83 -8.01 20.47
CA GLN A 239 3.65 -7.20 21.68
C GLN A 239 2.17 -6.94 21.97
N ASN A 240 1.31 -6.94 20.94
CA ASN A 240 -0.14 -6.79 21.09
C ASN A 240 -0.87 -8.12 20.86
N ASN A 241 -2.20 -8.08 21.01
CA ASN A 241 -3.05 -9.22 20.70
C ASN A 241 -2.92 -9.63 19.23
N GLY A 242 -2.85 -10.93 18.98
CA GLY A 242 -2.74 -11.49 17.63
C GLY A 242 -3.36 -12.87 17.50
N TRP A 243 -3.16 -13.46 16.32
CA TRP A 243 -3.65 -14.79 15.99
C TRP A 243 -2.93 -15.85 16.80
N LYS A 244 -3.66 -16.84 17.35
CA LYS A 244 -3.01 -18.01 17.96
C LYS A 244 -2.10 -18.66 16.91
N ASN A 245 -0.87 -18.99 17.32
CA ASN A 245 0.17 -19.56 16.45
C ASN A 245 0.54 -18.69 15.24
N ASN A 246 0.23 -17.39 15.24
CA ASN A 246 0.41 -16.48 14.11
C ASN A 246 -0.25 -16.97 12.81
N ASP A 247 -1.35 -17.72 12.92
CA ASP A 247 -2.07 -18.30 11.80
C ASP A 247 -3.57 -18.02 11.91
N PRO A 248 -4.13 -17.11 11.08
CA PRO A 248 -5.55 -16.79 11.11
C PRO A 248 -6.47 -17.97 10.81
N LEU A 249 -6.00 -18.99 10.10
CA LEU A 249 -6.79 -20.15 9.68
C LEU A 249 -6.65 -21.37 10.59
N SER A 250 -5.92 -21.25 11.69
CA SER A 250 -5.94 -22.25 12.76
C SER A 250 -7.35 -22.34 13.37
N ARG A 251 -7.89 -23.55 13.53
CA ARG A 251 -9.29 -23.78 13.98
C ARG A 251 -9.66 -23.01 15.26
N GLY A 252 -8.74 -22.91 16.21
CA GLY A 252 -8.93 -22.16 17.45
C GLY A 252 -9.09 -20.64 17.30
N ASN A 253 -8.87 -20.09 16.10
CA ASN A 253 -9.04 -18.68 15.75
C ASN A 253 -10.34 -18.40 15.01
N LEU A 254 -11.17 -19.40 14.69
CA LEU A 254 -12.41 -19.20 13.93
C LEU A 254 -13.33 -18.10 14.55
N PRO A 255 -13.54 -18.03 15.89
CA PRO A 255 -14.32 -16.93 16.49
C PRO A 255 -13.68 -15.56 16.26
N LEU A 256 -12.37 -15.47 16.47
CA LEU A 256 -11.59 -14.26 16.28
C LEU A 256 -11.60 -13.79 14.82
N LEU A 257 -11.49 -14.73 13.88
CA LEU A 257 -11.57 -14.49 12.44
C LEU A 257 -12.92 -13.89 12.05
N THR A 258 -14.00 -14.44 12.60
CA THR A 258 -15.36 -13.93 12.37
C THR A 258 -15.53 -12.52 12.91
N ASP A 259 -15.01 -12.24 14.10
CA ASP A 259 -15.06 -10.90 14.69
C ASP A 259 -14.26 -9.86 13.87
N VAL A 260 -13.09 -10.25 13.35
CA VAL A 260 -12.28 -9.39 12.46
C VAL A 260 -13.04 -9.10 11.16
N LEU A 261 -13.64 -10.12 10.54
CA LEU A 261 -14.38 -9.97 9.28
C LEU A 261 -15.57 -9.03 9.40
N ARG A 262 -16.29 -9.10 10.53
CA ARG A 262 -17.41 -8.21 10.85
C ARG A 262 -16.96 -6.76 11.13
N GLN A 263 -15.66 -6.50 11.26
CA GLN A 263 -15.12 -5.24 11.78
C GLN A 263 -15.69 -4.90 13.17
N SER A 264 -16.19 -5.91 13.90
CA SER A 264 -16.50 -5.71 15.32
C SER A 264 -15.21 -5.38 16.04
N THR A 265 -15.24 -4.40 16.94
CA THR A 265 -14.06 -3.98 17.70
C THR A 265 -13.53 -5.14 18.54
N VAL A 266 -12.62 -5.92 17.96
CA VAL A 266 -11.96 -7.07 18.60
C VAL A 266 -11.11 -6.60 19.80
N SER A 267 -10.72 -5.33 19.80
CA SER A 267 -10.06 -4.64 20.91
C SER A 267 -11.05 -3.78 21.70
N LYS A 268 -11.85 -4.40 22.57
CA LYS A 268 -12.57 -3.68 23.64
C LYS A 268 -11.59 -3.34 24.77
N ASN A 269 -10.83 -2.26 24.61
CA ASN A 269 -10.19 -1.60 25.75
C ASN A 269 -11.02 -0.37 26.12
N GLU A 270 -11.39 -0.26 27.39
CA GLU A 270 -12.41 0.65 27.94
C GLU A 270 -12.10 2.16 27.80
N ASN A 271 -10.96 2.56 27.23
CA ASN A 271 -10.52 3.97 27.17
C ASN A 271 -10.15 4.49 25.77
N SER A 272 -10.40 3.75 24.69
CA SER A 272 -10.23 4.29 23.33
C SER A 272 -11.57 4.77 22.78
N THR A 273 -11.64 6.05 22.41
CA THR A 273 -12.77 6.65 21.68
C THR A 273 -13.01 5.83 20.41
N VAL A 274 -14.07 5.02 20.48
CA VAL A 274 -14.50 4.12 19.42
C VAL A 274 -14.74 4.96 18.16
N SER A 275 -13.87 4.81 17.16
CA SER A 275 -14.27 5.16 15.81
C SER A 275 -15.34 4.14 15.42
N GLN A 276 -16.60 4.58 15.40
CA GLN A 276 -17.69 3.79 14.86
C GLN A 276 -17.23 3.23 13.51
N ALA A 277 -17.22 1.91 13.38
CA ALA A 277 -17.08 1.27 12.09
C ALA A 277 -18.19 1.85 11.22
N ASN A 278 -17.81 2.69 10.26
CA ASN A 278 -18.76 3.25 9.31
C ASN A 278 -19.30 2.06 8.52
N TRP A 279 -20.56 1.70 8.75
CA TRP A 279 -21.22 0.65 8.00
C TRP A 279 -21.10 0.98 6.50
N THR A 280 -20.60 0.03 5.71
CA THR A 280 -20.49 0.18 4.25
C THR A 280 -21.20 -0.99 3.59
N PRO A 281 -22.01 -0.75 2.54
CA PRO A 281 -22.67 -1.82 1.80
C PRO A 281 -21.70 -2.63 0.92
N ARG A 282 -20.42 -2.25 0.87
CA ARG A 282 -19.40 -2.91 0.06
C ARG A 282 -18.62 -3.90 0.91
N LEU A 283 -18.54 -5.14 0.43
CA LEU A 283 -17.70 -6.16 1.03
C LEU A 283 -16.23 -5.77 0.95
N HIS A 284 -15.50 -5.93 2.06
CA HIS A 284 -14.08 -5.63 2.13
C HIS A 284 -13.25 -6.53 1.19
N PHE A 285 -12.12 -6.05 0.67
CA PHE A 285 -11.33 -6.80 -0.33
C PHE A 285 -10.72 -8.11 0.21
N VAL A 286 -10.57 -8.24 1.51
CA VAL A 286 -10.04 -9.45 2.19
C VAL A 286 -10.77 -10.73 1.76
N TRP A 287 -12.06 -10.65 1.48
CA TRP A 287 -12.85 -11.79 1.03
C TRP A 287 -12.36 -12.37 -0.30
N LYS A 288 -11.80 -11.52 -1.18
CA LYS A 288 -11.18 -11.96 -2.44
C LYS A 288 -9.87 -12.73 -2.22
N VAL A 289 -9.24 -12.55 -1.07
CA VAL A 289 -8.02 -13.27 -0.66
C VAL A 289 -8.39 -14.54 0.11
N LEU A 290 -9.31 -14.41 1.07
CA LEU A 290 -9.73 -15.47 1.98
C LEU A 290 -10.48 -16.61 1.31
N LEU A 291 -11.48 -16.30 0.48
CA LEU A 291 -12.35 -17.34 -0.12
C LEU A 291 -11.57 -18.32 -1.00
N PRO A 292 -10.67 -17.89 -1.91
CA PRO A 292 -9.85 -18.84 -2.65
C PRO A 292 -9.07 -19.79 -1.73
N ILE A 293 -8.52 -19.30 -0.62
CA ILE A 293 -7.74 -20.13 0.30
C ILE A 293 -8.62 -21.17 1.02
N ILE A 294 -9.76 -20.75 1.57
CA ILE A 294 -10.66 -21.64 2.32
C ILE A 294 -11.42 -22.60 1.39
N CYS A 295 -11.70 -22.23 0.14
CA CYS A 295 -12.37 -23.14 -0.79
C CYS A 295 -11.44 -24.22 -1.35
N HIS A 296 -10.12 -23.98 -1.38
CA HIS A 296 -9.13 -24.93 -1.90
C HIS A 296 -8.50 -25.80 -0.79
N THR A 297 -8.86 -25.61 0.48
CA THR A 297 -8.56 -26.64 1.48
C THR A 297 -9.39 -27.88 1.14
N PRO A 298 -8.76 -29.04 0.90
CA PRO A 298 -9.49 -30.22 0.48
C PRO A 298 -10.54 -30.57 1.55
N SER A 299 -11.81 -30.43 1.18
CA SER A 299 -12.91 -31.05 1.88
C SER A 299 -12.71 -32.56 1.76
N ASP A 300 -12.76 -33.28 2.87
CA ASP A 300 -12.57 -34.72 2.94
C ASP A 300 -13.37 -35.44 1.84
N ASN A 301 -12.68 -35.87 0.77
CA ASN A 301 -13.12 -37.05 0.05
C ASN A 301 -12.80 -38.23 0.95
N THR A 302 -13.85 -38.98 1.27
CA THR A 302 -13.90 -40.17 2.12
C THR A 302 -12.98 -41.28 1.60
N GLU A 303 -11.69 -41.21 1.89
CA GLU A 303 -10.80 -42.36 1.82
C GLU A 303 -10.12 -42.60 3.17
N HIS A 304 -10.28 -43.83 3.66
CA HIS A 304 -9.72 -44.32 4.91
C HIS A 304 -8.21 -44.04 5.02
N VAL A 305 -7.81 -43.01 5.76
CA VAL A 305 -6.40 -42.79 6.10
C VAL A 305 -6.07 -43.44 7.45
N ASN A 306 -5.15 -44.40 7.39
CA ASN A 306 -4.57 -45.12 8.52
C ASN A 306 -4.06 -44.16 9.63
N LYS A 307 -4.32 -44.54 10.89
CA LYS A 307 -4.05 -43.85 12.18
C LYS A 307 -2.58 -43.47 12.52
N LYS A 308 -1.69 -43.28 11.54
CA LYS A 308 -0.27 -42.96 11.79
C LYS A 308 0.30 -41.87 10.87
N ARG A 309 -0.46 -40.81 10.59
CA ARG A 309 0.12 -39.56 10.04
C ARG A 309 0.02 -38.43 11.07
N LYS A 310 1.17 -37.76 11.23
CA LYS A 310 1.50 -36.67 12.15
C LYS A 310 0.37 -35.66 12.33
N LYS A 311 0.22 -35.12 13.54
CA LYS A 311 -0.55 -33.90 13.91
C LYS A 311 -0.75 -32.98 12.70
N GLU A 312 -1.86 -33.14 11.98
CA GLU A 312 -2.29 -32.12 11.03
C GLU A 312 -2.65 -30.89 11.87
N LYS A 313 -2.10 -29.73 11.53
CA LYS A 313 -2.59 -28.46 12.10
C LYS A 313 -4.09 -28.44 11.80
N GLU A 314 -4.92 -28.38 12.83
CA GLU A 314 -6.37 -28.30 12.64
C GLU A 314 -6.69 -26.97 11.95
N ILE A 315 -6.85 -27.00 10.63
CA ILE A 315 -7.19 -25.85 9.79
C ILE A 315 -8.72 -25.73 9.72
N ILE A 316 -9.22 -24.51 9.68
CA ILE A 316 -10.65 -24.22 9.51
C ILE A 316 -11.15 -24.81 8.18
N LYS A 317 -12.20 -25.63 8.24
CA LYS A 317 -12.88 -26.16 7.04
C LYS A 317 -13.88 -25.15 6.49
N PHE A 318 -14.12 -25.18 5.17
CA PHE A 318 -15.08 -24.27 4.52
C PHE A 318 -16.47 -24.28 5.17
N GLY A 319 -17.03 -25.46 5.45
CA GLY A 319 -18.37 -25.55 6.06
C GLY A 319 -18.45 -24.89 7.44
N GLU A 320 -17.46 -25.14 8.30
CA GLU A 320 -17.35 -24.52 9.64
C GLU A 320 -17.18 -23.00 9.53
N PHE A 321 -16.34 -22.54 8.60
CA PHE A 321 -16.15 -21.13 8.32
C PHE A 321 -17.44 -20.46 7.85
N TRP A 322 -18.10 -21.03 6.84
CA TRP A 322 -19.29 -20.42 6.24
C TRP A 322 -20.44 -20.31 7.24
N GLN A 323 -20.70 -21.39 7.97
CA GLN A 323 -21.72 -21.41 9.01
C GLN A 323 -21.50 -20.28 10.02
N MET A 324 -20.29 -20.18 10.59
CA MET A 324 -20.09 -19.24 11.69
C MET A 324 -19.84 -17.80 11.23
N ALA A 325 -19.00 -17.63 10.20
CA ALA A 325 -18.59 -16.31 9.73
C ALA A 325 -19.65 -15.64 8.86
N VAL A 326 -20.48 -16.40 8.14
CA VAL A 326 -21.48 -15.87 7.20
C VAL A 326 -22.89 -16.06 7.74
N ASP A 327 -23.32 -17.31 7.96
CA ASP A 327 -24.72 -17.60 8.30
C ASP A 327 -25.08 -17.07 9.70
N GLU A 328 -24.27 -17.40 10.71
CA GLU A 328 -24.49 -17.02 12.11
C GLU A 328 -24.02 -15.60 12.45
N SER A 329 -23.31 -14.94 11.54
CA SER A 329 -22.80 -13.57 11.71
C SER A 329 -23.45 -12.61 10.72
N PHE A 330 -23.02 -12.50 9.47
CA PHE A 330 -23.58 -11.50 8.54
C PHE A 330 -25.08 -11.66 8.26
N PHE A 331 -25.62 -12.88 8.31
CA PHE A 331 -27.04 -13.17 8.04
C PHE A 331 -27.86 -13.50 9.30
N ASN A 332 -27.31 -13.30 10.49
CA ASN A 332 -28.05 -13.47 11.73
C ASN A 332 -29.20 -12.44 11.80
N GLU A 333 -30.37 -12.84 12.30
CA GLU A 333 -31.52 -11.95 12.50
C GLU A 333 -31.19 -10.73 13.40
N LYS A 334 -30.14 -10.82 14.22
CA LYS A 334 -29.65 -9.74 15.08
C LYS A 334 -28.53 -8.91 14.46
N SER A 335 -28.19 -9.14 13.19
CA SER A 335 -27.15 -8.41 12.47
C SER A 335 -27.74 -7.18 11.80
N SER A 336 -27.90 -6.11 12.57
CA SER A 336 -28.24 -4.77 12.09
C SER A 336 -27.44 -3.73 12.86
#